data_AF-A0A151QMU1-F1
#
_entry.id   AF-A0A151QMU1-F1
#
_cell.length_a   1.000
_cell.length_b   1.000
_cell.length_c   1.000
_cell.angle_alpha   90.00
_cell.angle_beta   90.00
_cell.angle_gamma   90.00
#
_symmetry.space_group_name_H-M   'P 1'
#
loop_
_entity.id
_entity.type
_entity.pdbx_description
1 polymer ?
#
loop_
_entity_poly.entity_id
_entity_poly.type
_entity_poly.pdbx_seq_one_letter_code
_entity_poly.pdbx_strand_id
1 'polypeptide(L)'
;EAVEEDYDVFALPDNPTVAQMKIHKEKKIKKAKAKSYLFVYVSQNVFTMIMTLKLAKEIWDYLKEEYAGDERIRSMQVLNLMREFEIQRMKETETIKQYSDKLLGIANKVQLLGTQFLDSRIVEKILVTIPERYEASIAALENTKDLSKITLTEVLHALQALEQRRLMREE
;
A
#
# COMPACT_ATOMS: atom_id res chain seq x y z
N GLU A 1 4.51 -14.09 13.64
CA GLU A 1 3.88 -15.04 14.59
C GLU A 1 4.64 -15.22 15.91
N ALA A 2 5.70 -16.03 16.00
CA ALA A 2 6.26 -16.40 17.32
C ALA A 2 6.97 -15.27 18.10
N VAL A 3 7.20 -14.14 17.43
CA VAL A 3 7.83 -12.92 17.95
C VAL A 3 6.76 -11.84 18.24
N GLU A 4 5.65 -11.86 17.50
CA GLU A 4 4.58 -10.85 17.56
C GLU A 4 3.59 -11.13 18.70
N GLU A 5 3.33 -12.41 18.96
CA GLU A 5 2.54 -12.84 20.11
C GLU A 5 3.50 -13.23 21.24
N ASP A 6 3.40 -12.58 22.40
CA ASP A 6 3.94 -13.15 23.64
C ASP A 6 3.01 -14.26 24.12
N TYR A 7 2.96 -15.36 23.36
CA TYR A 7 2.05 -16.46 23.68
C TYR A 7 2.66 -17.32 24.79
N ASP A 8 1.87 -17.60 25.82
CA ASP A 8 2.24 -18.58 26.83
C ASP A 8 2.19 -20.00 26.27
N VAL A 9 3.24 -20.77 26.50
CA VAL A 9 3.24 -22.19 26.18
C VAL A 9 2.60 -22.93 27.34
N PHE A 10 1.28 -23.07 27.30
CA PHE A 10 0.51 -23.80 28.31
C PHE A 10 0.98 -25.25 28.47
N ALA A 11 0.85 -25.77 29.69
CA ALA A 11 1.16 -27.16 30.00
C ALA A 11 0.31 -28.11 29.15
N LEU A 12 0.88 -29.28 28.83
CA LEU A 12 0.11 -30.34 28.17
C LEU A 12 -0.98 -30.86 29.13
N PRO A 13 -2.15 -31.28 28.60
CA PRO A 13 -3.17 -31.97 29.40
C PRO A 13 -2.64 -33.33 29.88
N ASP A 14 -3.27 -33.92 30.91
CA ASP A 14 -2.82 -35.15 31.59
C ASP A 14 -2.69 -36.38 30.67
N ASN A 15 -3.37 -36.40 29.52
CA ASN A 15 -3.24 -37.45 28.51
C ASN A 15 -3.07 -36.87 27.09
N PRO A 16 -1.86 -36.40 26.74
CA PRO A 16 -1.63 -35.75 25.46
C PRO A 16 -1.39 -36.75 24.34
N THR A 17 -1.92 -36.47 23.16
CA THR A 17 -1.60 -37.23 21.94
C THR A 17 -0.16 -36.95 21.47
N VAL A 18 0.42 -37.88 20.71
CA VAL A 18 1.76 -37.72 20.10
C VAL A 18 1.85 -36.44 19.24
N ALA A 19 0.76 -36.08 18.55
CA ALA A 19 0.67 -34.84 17.78
C ALA A 19 0.72 -33.59 18.68
N GLN A 20 -0.03 -33.58 19.80
CA GLN A 20 0.02 -32.48 20.78
C GLN A 20 1.40 -32.33 21.43
N MET A 21 2.05 -33.45 21.78
CA MET A 21 3.42 -33.44 22.32
C MET A 21 4.42 -32.87 21.32
N LYS A 22 4.29 -33.22 20.03
CA LYS A 22 5.15 -32.70 18.95
C LYS A 22 4.96 -31.19 18.78
N ILE A 23 3.71 -30.72 18.68
CA ILE A 23 3.39 -29.29 18.55
C ILE A 23 3.89 -28.48 19.76
N HIS A 24 3.71 -28.99 20.98
CA HIS A 24 4.20 -28.32 22.19
C HIS A 24 5.72 -28.19 22.21
N LYS A 25 6.45 -29.26 21.83
CA LYS A 25 7.92 -29.22 21.69
C LYS A 25 8.37 -28.22 20.63
N GLU A 26 7.73 -28.22 19.46
CA GLU A 26 8.03 -27.28 18.39
C GLU A 26 7.78 -25.81 18.80
N LYS A 27 6.66 -25.53 19.50
CA LYS A 27 6.37 -24.20 20.04
C LYS A 27 7.42 -23.75 21.08
N LYS A 28 7.83 -24.64 22.01
CA LYS A 28 8.90 -24.34 22.97
C LYS A 28 10.22 -24.02 22.28
N ILE A 29 10.61 -24.82 21.29
CA ILE A 29 11.86 -24.62 20.54
C ILE A 29 11.81 -23.31 19.75
N LYS A 30 10.68 -23.01 19.09
CA LYS A 30 10.50 -21.74 18.36
C LYS A 30 10.55 -20.53 19.30
N LYS A 31 9.86 -20.56 20.45
CA LYS A 31 9.91 -19.47 21.44
C LYS A 31 11.33 -19.28 22.00
N ALA A 32 12.05 -20.37 22.29
CA ALA A 32 13.42 -20.31 22.80
C ALA A 32 14.43 -19.75 21.77
N LYS A 33 14.22 -20.01 20.47
CA LYS A 33 15.12 -19.56 19.38
C LYS A 33 14.74 -18.22 18.75
N ALA A 34 13.56 -17.68 19.06
CA ALA A 34 13.07 -16.43 18.48
C ALA A 34 14.06 -15.26 18.66
N LYS A 35 14.60 -15.12 19.88
CA LYS A 35 15.59 -14.08 20.21
C LYS A 35 16.91 -14.27 19.46
N SER A 36 17.41 -15.49 19.33
CA SER A 36 18.65 -15.75 18.60
C SER A 36 18.48 -15.49 17.10
N TYR A 37 17.30 -15.75 16.53
CA TYR A 37 17.05 -15.40 15.14
C TYR A 37 17.05 -13.89 14.92
N LEU A 38 16.41 -13.11 15.79
CA LEU A 38 16.43 -11.64 15.67
C LEU A 38 17.85 -11.08 15.74
N PHE A 39 18.72 -11.65 16.58
CA PHE A 39 20.11 -11.22 16.71
C PHE A 39 20.97 -11.48 15.48
N VAL A 40 20.70 -12.53 14.72
CA VAL A 40 21.51 -12.90 13.54
C VAL A 40 21.32 -11.94 12.37
N TYR A 41 20.15 -11.29 12.28
CA TYR A 41 19.79 -10.48 11.11
C TYR A 41 19.94 -8.97 11.32
N VAL A 42 20.37 -8.53 12.51
CA VAL A 42 20.58 -7.11 12.81
C VAL A 42 22.06 -6.72 12.67
N SER A 43 22.33 -5.46 12.34
CA SER A 43 23.70 -4.96 12.33
C SER A 43 24.29 -4.87 13.74
N GLN A 44 25.62 -4.80 13.86
CA GLN A 44 26.31 -4.74 15.16
C GLN A 44 25.81 -3.57 16.04
N ASN A 45 25.53 -2.41 15.44
CA ASN A 45 25.04 -1.23 16.16
C ASN A 45 23.64 -1.47 16.75
N VAL A 46 22.77 -2.14 15.99
CA VAL A 46 21.42 -2.49 16.43
C VAL A 46 21.47 -3.56 17.50
N PHE A 47 22.32 -4.57 17.31
CA PHE A 47 22.56 -5.63 18.29
C PHE A 47 22.90 -5.06 19.66
N THR A 48 23.80 -4.07 19.73
CA THR A 48 24.16 -3.42 21.01
C THR A 48 23.00 -2.71 21.70
N MET A 49 22.01 -2.23 20.94
CA MET A 49 20.81 -1.59 21.49
C MET A 49 19.80 -2.62 22.01
N ILE A 50 19.64 -3.75 21.31
CA ILE A 50 18.60 -4.74 21.62
C ILE A 50 19.07 -5.87 22.55
N MET A 51 20.38 -6.05 22.76
CA MET A 51 20.92 -7.17 23.53
C MET A 51 20.50 -7.17 25.02
N THR A 52 20.15 -5.99 25.56
CA THR A 52 19.69 -5.80 26.94
C THR A 52 18.21 -6.16 27.14
N LEU A 53 17.43 -6.23 26.06
CA LEU A 53 16.00 -6.56 26.08
C LEU A 53 15.80 -8.06 26.33
N LYS A 54 14.83 -8.43 27.17
CA LYS A 54 14.70 -9.81 27.67
C LYS A 54 13.83 -10.66 26.76
N LEU A 55 12.75 -10.09 26.26
CA LEU A 55 11.75 -10.78 25.46
C LEU A 55 11.97 -10.54 23.97
N ALA A 56 11.70 -11.56 23.16
CA ALA A 56 11.74 -11.44 21.70
C ALA A 56 10.75 -10.37 21.19
N LYS A 57 9.61 -10.20 21.89
CA LYS A 57 8.62 -9.16 21.61
C LYS A 57 9.17 -7.75 21.84
N GLU A 58 9.86 -7.51 22.96
CA GLU A 58 10.50 -6.20 23.23
C GLU A 58 11.51 -5.82 22.14
N ILE A 59 12.30 -6.80 21.70
CA ILE A 59 13.26 -6.62 20.59
C ILE A 59 12.52 -6.27 19.29
N TRP A 60 11.42 -6.97 19.00
CA TRP A 60 10.62 -6.73 17.82
C TRP A 60 9.93 -5.37 17.82
N ASP A 61 9.34 -4.97 18.95
CA ASP A 61 8.70 -3.67 19.11
C ASP A 61 9.73 -2.54 18.96
N TYR A 62 10.93 -2.68 19.55
CA TYR A 62 12.04 -1.74 19.34
C TYR A 62 12.47 -1.67 17.87
N LEU A 63 12.67 -2.81 17.21
CA LEU A 63 13.04 -2.84 15.79
C LEU A 63 11.96 -2.22 14.92
N LYS A 64 10.68 -2.42 15.28
CA LYS A 64 9.56 -1.81 14.58
C LYS A 64 9.55 -0.29 14.78
N GLU A 65 9.81 0.20 15.98
CA GLU A 65 9.92 1.63 16.28
C GLU A 65 11.10 2.29 15.54
N GLU A 66 12.27 1.65 15.59
CA GLU A 66 13.51 2.16 14.98
C GLU A 66 13.48 2.10 13.44
N TYR A 67 12.91 1.03 12.85
CA TYR A 67 13.05 0.72 11.42
C TYR A 67 11.76 0.81 10.60
N ALA A 68 10.57 0.80 11.20
CA ALA A 68 9.36 1.07 10.42
C ALA A 68 9.32 2.54 9.94
N GLY A 69 10.16 3.41 10.51
CA GLY A 69 10.04 4.86 10.39
C GLY A 69 8.91 5.35 11.29
N ASP A 70 9.00 6.61 11.73
CA ASP A 70 7.96 7.21 12.57
C ASP A 70 6.61 7.13 11.83
N GLU A 71 5.66 6.38 12.40
CA GLU A 71 4.30 6.23 11.86
C GLU A 71 3.66 7.59 11.60
N ARG A 72 4.02 8.61 12.39
CA ARG A 72 3.63 10.01 12.19
C ARG A 72 4.24 10.60 10.92
N ILE A 73 5.51 10.33 10.62
CA ILE A 73 6.16 10.76 9.37
C ILE A 73 5.50 10.08 8.18
N ARG A 74 5.27 8.76 8.24
CA ARG A 74 4.57 8.03 7.16
C ARG A 74 3.17 8.58 6.93
N SER A 75 2.42 8.80 8.01
CA SER A 75 1.07 9.40 7.95
C SER A 75 1.10 10.80 7.34
N MET A 76 2.10 11.62 7.71
CA MET A 76 2.28 12.95 7.13
C MET A 76 2.60 12.89 5.64
N GLN A 77 3.45 11.94 5.21
CA GLN A 77 3.75 11.73 3.79
C GLN A 77 2.49 11.33 3.00
N VAL A 78 1.67 10.42 3.54
CA VAL A 78 0.38 10.06 2.94
C VAL A 78 -0.51 11.29 2.83
N LEU A 79 -0.67 12.08 3.90
CA LEU A 79 -1.49 13.30 3.86
C LEU A 79 -1.01 14.31 2.80
N ASN A 80 0.30 14.48 2.66
CA ASN A 80 0.87 15.36 1.64
C ASN A 80 0.60 14.86 0.22
N LEU A 81 0.74 13.55 -0.02
CA LEU A 81 0.41 12.93 -1.31
C LEU A 81 -1.09 13.02 -1.62
N MET A 82 -1.95 12.82 -0.62
CA MET A 82 -3.40 13.01 -0.79
C MET A 82 -3.71 14.45 -1.15
N ARG A 83 -3.09 15.43 -0.49
CA ARG A 83 -3.23 16.84 -0.86
C ARG A 83 -2.76 17.10 -2.29
N GLU A 84 -1.60 16.56 -2.68
CA GLU A 84 -1.07 16.66 -4.04
C GLU A 84 -2.07 16.11 -5.06
N PHE A 85 -2.63 14.93 -4.80
CA PHE A 85 -3.67 14.33 -5.62
C PHE A 85 -4.90 15.25 -5.74
N GLU A 86 -5.39 15.81 -4.63
CA GLU A 86 -6.58 16.65 -4.65
C GLU A 86 -6.39 17.97 -5.40
N ILE A 87 -5.18 18.56 -5.39
CA ILE A 87 -4.91 19.79 -6.15
C ILE A 87 -4.54 19.53 -7.61
N GLN A 88 -4.30 18.28 -8.03
CA GLN A 88 -4.00 17.99 -9.42
C GLN A 88 -5.18 18.34 -10.32
N ARG A 89 -4.89 19.03 -11.43
CA ARG A 89 -5.82 19.29 -12.53
C ARG A 89 -5.04 19.18 -13.84
N MET A 90 -5.69 18.63 -14.85
CA MET A 90 -5.06 18.48 -16.15
C MET A 90 -4.91 19.85 -16.83
N LYS A 91 -3.76 20.09 -17.45
CA LYS A 91 -3.52 21.33 -18.19
C LYS A 91 -4.10 21.27 -19.60
N GLU A 92 -4.37 22.44 -20.18
CA GLU A 92 -4.86 22.53 -21.57
C GLU A 92 -3.89 21.89 -22.58
N THR A 93 -2.59 21.95 -22.34
CA THR A 93 -1.56 21.41 -23.24
C THR A 93 -1.15 19.98 -22.92
N GLU A 94 -1.69 19.39 -21.86
CA GLU A 94 -1.34 18.06 -21.41
C GLU A 94 -2.17 16.99 -22.14
N THR A 95 -1.57 15.83 -22.40
CA THR A 95 -2.27 14.65 -22.92
C THR A 95 -2.88 13.82 -21.80
N ILE A 96 -3.91 13.03 -22.10
CA ILE A 96 -4.54 12.13 -21.13
C ILE A 96 -3.54 11.15 -20.52
N LYS A 97 -2.61 10.64 -21.34
CA LYS A 97 -1.56 9.75 -20.86
C LYS A 97 -0.70 10.44 -19.80
N GLN A 98 -0.17 11.63 -20.09
CA GLN A 98 0.66 12.39 -19.15
C GLN A 98 -0.07 12.69 -17.84
N TYR A 99 -1.33 13.08 -17.92
CA TYR A 99 -2.13 13.37 -16.74
C TYR A 99 -2.40 12.11 -15.90
N SER A 100 -2.79 11.02 -16.55
CA SER A 100 -3.02 9.73 -15.88
C SER A 100 -1.76 9.18 -15.21
N ASP A 101 -0.60 9.32 -15.85
CA ASP A 101 0.70 8.89 -15.31
C ASP A 101 1.03 9.64 -14.01
N LYS A 102 0.68 10.93 -13.90
CA LYS A 102 0.85 11.71 -12.65
C LYS A 102 -0.06 11.20 -11.53
N LEU A 103 -1.34 10.98 -11.83
CA LEU A 103 -2.30 10.48 -10.83
C LEU A 103 -1.91 9.09 -10.32
N LEU A 104 -1.56 8.18 -11.24
CA LEU A 104 -1.07 6.84 -10.91
C LEU A 104 0.24 6.90 -10.12
N GLY A 105 1.14 7.80 -10.47
CA GLY A 105 2.38 8.03 -9.73
C GLY A 105 2.14 8.40 -8.27
N ILE A 106 1.13 9.24 -7.98
CA ILE A 106 0.75 9.59 -6.61
C ILE A 106 0.09 8.39 -5.91
N ALA A 107 -0.86 7.73 -6.56
CA ALA A 107 -1.57 6.56 -6.02
C ALA A 107 -0.59 5.43 -5.63
N ASN A 108 0.38 5.13 -6.49
CA ASN A 108 1.40 4.11 -6.25
C ASN A 108 2.28 4.46 -5.05
N LYS A 109 2.66 5.74 -4.87
CA LYS A 109 3.41 6.18 -3.69
C LYS A 109 2.59 6.01 -2.40
N VAL A 110 1.29 6.32 -2.44
CA VAL A 110 0.40 6.12 -1.28
C VAL A 110 0.29 4.63 -0.93
N GLN A 111 0.13 3.76 -1.93
CA GLN A 111 0.10 2.31 -1.74
C GLN A 111 1.42 1.75 -1.21
N LEU A 112 2.56 2.27 -1.67
CA LEU A 112 3.88 1.89 -1.16
C LEU A 112 4.06 2.24 0.33
N LEU A 113 3.37 3.27 0.82
CA LEU A 113 3.33 3.64 2.23
C LEU A 113 2.30 2.80 3.04
N GLY A 114 1.70 1.77 2.42
CA GLY A 114 0.78 0.84 3.07
C GLY A 114 -0.68 1.32 3.14
N THR A 115 -1.03 2.41 2.46
CA THR A 115 -2.40 2.93 2.44
C THR A 115 -3.10 2.53 1.14
N GLN A 116 -4.29 1.92 1.25
CA GLN A 116 -5.07 1.56 0.07
C GLN A 116 -5.46 2.81 -0.74
N PHE A 117 -5.33 2.72 -2.07
CA PHE A 117 -5.78 3.75 -3.00
C PHE A 117 -6.58 3.08 -4.11
N LEU A 118 -7.85 3.44 -4.27
CA LEU A 118 -8.78 2.81 -5.21
C LEU A 118 -8.74 3.47 -6.59
N ASP A 119 -8.78 2.66 -7.64
CA ASP A 119 -8.84 3.13 -9.04
C ASP A 119 -10.08 4.01 -9.30
N SER A 120 -11.19 3.77 -8.59
CA SER A 120 -12.40 4.59 -8.70
C SER A 120 -12.13 6.06 -8.37
N ARG A 121 -11.25 6.35 -7.41
CA ARG A 121 -10.86 7.74 -7.10
C ARG A 121 -10.07 8.38 -8.23
N ILE A 122 -9.27 7.59 -8.96
CA ILE A 122 -8.54 8.08 -10.13
C ILE A 122 -9.52 8.39 -11.26
N VAL A 123 -10.50 7.51 -11.49
CA VAL A 123 -11.58 7.72 -12.45
C VAL A 123 -12.35 9.00 -12.14
N GLU A 124 -12.89 9.14 -10.94
CA GLU A 124 -13.60 10.33 -10.47
C GLU A 124 -12.75 11.59 -10.67
N LYS A 125 -11.46 11.51 -10.32
CA LYS A 125 -10.53 12.62 -10.49
C LYS A 125 -10.40 13.06 -11.95
N ILE A 126 -10.23 12.11 -12.86
CA ILE A 126 -10.14 12.38 -14.30
C ILE A 126 -11.43 13.05 -14.77
N LEU A 127 -12.60 12.46 -14.50
CA LEU A 127 -13.87 12.98 -14.99
C LEU A 127 -14.15 14.43 -14.55
N VAL A 128 -13.68 14.85 -13.37
CA VAL A 128 -13.96 16.19 -12.81
C VAL A 128 -12.89 17.23 -13.15
N THR A 129 -11.69 16.82 -13.58
CA THR A 129 -10.54 17.74 -13.70
C THR A 129 -9.88 17.78 -15.07
N ILE A 130 -10.37 16.99 -16.03
CA ILE A 130 -9.94 17.14 -17.42
C ILE A 130 -10.58 18.38 -18.08
N PRO A 131 -9.94 18.95 -19.11
CA PRO A 131 -10.44 20.14 -19.79
C PRO A 131 -11.76 19.92 -20.57
N GLU A 132 -12.48 21.02 -20.83
CA GLU A 132 -13.77 21.04 -21.54
C GLU A 132 -13.70 20.39 -22.93
N ARG A 133 -12.53 20.35 -23.57
CA ARG A 133 -12.34 19.64 -24.83
C ARG A 133 -12.67 18.14 -24.76
N TYR A 134 -12.79 17.55 -23.57
CA TYR A 134 -13.19 16.15 -23.38
C TYR A 134 -14.67 16.00 -22.95
N GLU A 135 -15.41 17.09 -22.75
CA GLU A 135 -16.79 17.09 -22.21
C GLU A 135 -17.72 16.17 -22.99
N ALA A 136 -17.70 16.23 -24.32
CA ALA A 136 -18.53 15.37 -25.16
C ALA A 136 -18.20 13.87 -24.99
N SER A 137 -16.96 13.53 -24.67
CA SER A 137 -16.56 12.14 -24.40
C SER A 137 -16.97 11.70 -23.01
N ILE A 138 -16.89 12.59 -22.00
CA ILE A 138 -17.42 12.32 -20.66
C ILE A 138 -18.93 12.06 -20.74
N ALA A 139 -19.69 12.96 -21.37
CA ALA A 139 -21.13 12.81 -21.53
C ALA A 139 -21.49 11.50 -22.26
N ALA A 140 -20.71 11.10 -23.26
CA ALA A 140 -20.92 9.81 -23.94
C ALA A 140 -20.64 8.61 -23.01
N LEU A 141 -19.62 8.67 -22.18
CA LEU A 141 -19.32 7.61 -21.20
C LEU A 141 -20.44 7.50 -20.14
N GLU A 142 -20.89 8.62 -19.60
CA GLU A 142 -21.98 8.69 -18.61
C GLU A 142 -23.31 8.14 -19.14
N ASN A 143 -23.63 8.41 -20.41
CA ASN A 143 -24.85 7.93 -21.03
C ASN A 143 -24.80 6.45 -21.39
N THR A 144 -23.61 5.87 -21.56
CA THR A 144 -23.45 4.48 -22.01
C THR A 144 -23.19 3.50 -20.87
N LYS A 145 -22.65 3.96 -19.74
CA LYS A 145 -22.30 3.12 -18.60
C LYS A 145 -22.61 3.80 -17.27
N ASP A 146 -22.98 2.97 -16.31
CA ASP A 146 -23.01 3.36 -14.90
C ASP A 146 -21.60 3.76 -14.45
N LEU A 147 -21.45 5.02 -13.99
CA LEU A 147 -20.18 5.57 -13.51
C LEU A 147 -19.56 4.76 -12.38
N SER A 148 -20.37 4.04 -11.59
CA SER A 148 -19.86 3.17 -10.52
C SER A 148 -19.21 1.88 -11.04
N LYS A 149 -19.40 1.54 -12.32
CA LYS A 149 -18.92 0.31 -12.95
C LYS A 149 -17.87 0.54 -14.03
N ILE A 150 -17.62 1.79 -14.41
CA ILE A 150 -16.61 2.11 -15.42
C ILE A 150 -15.20 1.89 -14.85
N THR A 151 -14.37 1.20 -15.60
CA THR A 151 -12.99 0.94 -15.19
C THR A 151 -12.06 2.06 -15.64
N LEU A 152 -10.93 2.23 -14.93
CA LEU A 152 -9.91 3.21 -15.29
C LEU A 152 -9.40 3.00 -16.72
N THR A 153 -9.17 1.75 -17.11
CA THR A 153 -8.70 1.39 -18.46
C THR A 153 -9.67 1.83 -19.55
N GLU A 154 -10.98 1.65 -19.33
CA GLU A 154 -12.00 2.06 -20.31
C GLU A 154 -12.05 3.58 -20.48
N VAL A 155 -11.97 4.33 -19.38
CA VAL A 155 -11.90 5.80 -19.41
C VAL A 155 -10.68 6.26 -20.20
N LEU A 156 -9.50 5.71 -19.89
CA LEU A 156 -8.26 6.09 -20.56
C LEU A 156 -8.29 5.77 -22.05
N HIS A 157 -8.76 4.58 -22.44
CA HIS A 157 -8.87 4.21 -23.85
C HIS A 157 -9.84 5.12 -24.61
N ALA A 158 -11.00 5.45 -24.03
CA ALA A 158 -11.98 6.33 -24.67
C ALA A 158 -11.40 7.73 -24.93
N LEU A 159 -10.75 8.31 -23.93
CA LEU A 159 -10.18 9.65 -24.02
C LEU A 159 -8.93 9.69 -24.92
N GLN A 160 -8.06 8.68 -24.88
CA GLN A 160 -6.92 8.57 -25.79
C GLN A 160 -7.35 8.37 -27.24
N ALA A 161 -8.41 7.60 -27.50
CA ALA A 161 -8.96 7.45 -28.85
C ALA A 161 -9.46 8.79 -29.42
N LEU A 162 -10.01 9.67 -28.58
CA LEU A 162 -10.38 11.02 -29.00
C LEU A 162 -9.15 11.84 -29.42
N GLU A 163 -8.07 11.82 -28.62
CA GLU A 163 -6.83 12.53 -28.94
C GLU A 163 -6.26 12.06 -30.29
N GLN A 164 -6.18 10.74 -30.51
CA GLN A 164 -5.71 10.17 -31.77
C GLN A 164 -6.58 10.61 -32.97
N ARG A 165 -7.91 10.65 -32.83
CA ARG A 165 -8.81 11.14 -33.89
C ARG A 165 -8.70 12.63 -34.17
N ARG A 166 -8.21 13.44 -33.22
CA ARG A 166 -7.96 14.87 -33.44
C ARG A 166 -6.66 15.07 -34.19
N LEU A 167 -5.61 14.37 -33.78
CA LEU A 167 -4.32 14.39 -34.47
C LEU A 167 -4.46 14.00 -35.95
N MET A 168 -5.18 12.91 -36.26
CA MET A 168 -5.43 12.51 -37.66
C MET A 168 -6.26 13.49 -38.50
N ARG A 169 -6.92 14.49 -37.88
CA ARG A 169 -7.70 15.53 -38.58
C ARG A 169 -6.96 16.85 -38.72
N GLU A 170 -5.87 17.01 -37.96
CA GLU A 170 -4.99 18.18 -38.00
C GLU A 170 -3.82 17.99 -38.98
N GLU A 171 -3.57 16.74 -39.42
CA GLU A 171 -2.72 16.35 -40.56
C GLU A 171 -3.45 16.49 -41.91
#